data_AF-A0A1Q3SEX6-F1
#
_entry.id   AF-A0A1Q3SEX6-F1
#
_cell.length_a   1.000
_cell.length_b   1.000
_cell.length_c   1.000
_cell.angle_alpha   90.00
_cell.angle_beta   90.00
_cell.angle_gamma   90.00
#
_symmetry.space_group_name_H-M   'P 1'
#
loop_
_entity.id
_entity.type
_entity.pdbx_description
1 polymer ?
#
loop_
_entity_poly.entity_id
_entity_poly.type
_entity_poly.pdbx_seq_one_letter_code
_entity_poly.pdbx_strand_id
1 'polypeptide(L)'
;MTQEDPNKPNGGQPNPDPNEDPAKQGGGNGGGGGQEDRSKWGPVQWKQFAEAQEAEAKNAKGQLTEATGKLTKYESEKTEAEKKAQKDEEERQRKQGEFEQLANTKEARIKELEPQLQAVTAERDEYAGILMAQLEAEIKDWPAEAKKTDPGKEVPLKQRVAWKDNMKPLVEKLVAAPARQGNRPNPTPTGSAPNLDDNRAKQAQRMSIFR
;
A
#
# COMPACT_ATOMS: atom_id res chain seq x y z
N MET A 1 -18.16 9.57 -24.19
CA MET A 1 -16.93 9.06 -23.54
C MET A 1 -16.92 7.56 -23.77
N THR A 2 -16.26 7.13 -24.83
CA THR A 2 -16.38 5.78 -25.38
C THR A 2 -15.27 4.91 -24.80
N GLN A 3 -15.65 3.81 -24.13
CA GLN A 3 -14.74 2.78 -23.61
C GLN A 3 -14.13 2.00 -24.78
N GLU A 4 -12.80 1.93 -24.82
CA GLU A 4 -12.06 1.05 -25.73
C GLU A 4 -11.89 -0.34 -25.10
N ASP A 5 -12.15 -1.34 -25.92
CA ASP A 5 -12.23 -2.77 -25.64
C ASP A 5 -10.82 -3.41 -25.78
N PRO A 6 -10.25 -4.07 -24.76
CA PRO A 6 -8.87 -4.55 -24.80
C PRO A 6 -8.66 -5.87 -25.58
N ASN A 7 -9.67 -6.38 -26.29
CA ASN A 7 -9.60 -7.69 -26.94
C ASN A 7 -9.92 -7.66 -28.45
N LYS A 8 -9.18 -6.83 -29.19
CA LYS A 8 -9.08 -6.98 -30.66
C LYS A 8 -7.88 -7.88 -31.01
N PRO A 9 -8.06 -8.98 -31.75
CA PRO A 9 -6.95 -9.69 -32.36
C PRO A 9 -6.34 -8.76 -33.42
N ASN A 10 -5.13 -8.27 -33.16
CA ASN A 10 -4.42 -7.46 -34.13
C ASN A 10 -4.00 -8.35 -35.30
N GLY A 11 -4.54 -8.02 -36.47
CA GLY A 11 -4.33 -8.76 -37.70
C GLY A 11 -2.87 -8.70 -38.15
N GLY A 12 -2.44 -9.83 -38.70
CA GLY A 12 -1.48 -9.95 -39.79
C GLY A 12 -0.29 -8.99 -39.83
N GLN A 13 0.87 -9.49 -39.41
CA GLN A 13 2.07 -9.28 -40.19
C GLN A 13 2.58 -10.65 -40.69
N PRO A 14 2.76 -10.82 -42.01
CA PRO A 14 3.23 -12.07 -42.58
C PRO A 14 4.70 -12.31 -42.22
N ASN A 15 5.00 -13.57 -41.93
CA ASN A 15 6.34 -14.14 -41.96
C ASN A 15 7.06 -13.71 -43.25
N PRO A 16 8.31 -13.20 -43.19
CA PRO A 16 9.16 -13.27 -44.35
C PRO A 16 9.60 -14.73 -44.51
N ASP A 17 8.93 -15.42 -45.42
CA ASP A 17 9.44 -16.63 -46.07
C ASP A 17 10.85 -16.31 -46.62
N PRO A 18 11.91 -17.10 -46.32
CA PRO A 18 13.23 -16.87 -46.92
C PRO A 18 13.35 -17.37 -48.36
N ASN A 19 12.22 -17.69 -49.01
CA ASN A 19 12.18 -18.38 -50.29
C ASN A 19 11.33 -17.62 -51.32
N GLU A 20 11.75 -16.40 -51.67
CA GLU A 20 11.34 -15.75 -52.91
C GLU A 20 12.55 -15.16 -53.63
N ASP A 21 13.06 -15.93 -54.60
CA ASP A 21 13.43 -15.39 -55.92
C ASP A 21 12.12 -14.83 -56.53
N PRO A 22 12.02 -13.64 -57.17
CA PRO A 22 12.94 -13.19 -58.22
C PRO A 22 13.10 -11.65 -58.43
N ALA A 23 14.10 -11.27 -59.24
CA ALA A 23 14.00 -10.34 -60.39
C ALA A 23 15.24 -9.46 -60.58
N LYS A 24 16.08 -9.90 -61.52
CA LYS A 24 16.68 -9.08 -62.59
C LYS A 24 16.87 -7.59 -62.27
N GLN A 25 17.99 -7.27 -61.64
CA GLN A 25 18.64 -5.99 -61.86
C GLN A 25 19.86 -6.24 -62.74
N GLY A 26 19.64 -6.08 -64.05
CA GLY A 26 20.73 -6.01 -65.01
C GLY A 26 21.45 -4.66 -64.90
N GLY A 27 22.71 -4.67 -65.32
CA GLY A 27 23.43 -3.47 -65.76
C GLY A 27 24.70 -3.19 -64.97
N GLY A 28 25.84 -3.51 -65.59
CA GLY A 28 27.17 -3.06 -65.13
C GLY A 28 28.19 -4.20 -65.15
N ASN A 29 28.56 -4.71 -66.32
CA ASN A 29 29.75 -4.23 -67.05
C ASN A 29 31.07 -4.70 -66.42
N GLY A 30 31.75 -5.64 -67.08
CA GLY A 30 33.16 -5.93 -66.84
C GLY A 30 33.50 -7.40 -66.92
N GLY A 31 33.87 -7.88 -68.11
CA GLY A 31 34.50 -9.19 -68.27
C GLY A 31 33.96 -10.01 -69.43
N GLY A 32 33.80 -9.40 -70.61
CA GLY A 32 33.79 -10.15 -71.84
C GLY A 32 35.11 -10.92 -71.93
N GLY A 33 35.08 -12.19 -71.53
CA GLY A 33 36.18 -13.12 -71.78
C GLY A 33 36.29 -13.26 -73.28
N GLY A 34 37.18 -12.48 -73.89
CA GLY A 34 37.62 -12.69 -75.24
C GLY A 34 38.07 -14.13 -75.34
N GLN A 35 37.27 -14.95 -76.02
CA GLN A 35 37.68 -16.25 -76.52
C GLN A 35 38.66 -15.94 -77.66
N GLU A 36 39.86 -15.45 -77.31
CA GLU A 36 40.97 -15.41 -78.24
C GLU A 36 41.20 -16.85 -78.71
N ASP A 37 41.37 -17.02 -80.02
CA ASP A 37 41.63 -18.30 -80.67
C ASP A 37 42.94 -18.90 -80.15
N ARG A 38 42.87 -19.60 -78.99
CA ARG A 38 44.01 -20.18 -78.24
C ARG A 38 44.80 -21.21 -79.06
N SER A 39 44.25 -21.61 -80.21
CA SER A 39 44.88 -22.44 -81.23
C SER A 39 46.17 -21.83 -81.81
N LYS A 40 46.36 -20.51 -81.69
CA LYS A 40 47.53 -19.78 -82.22
C LYS A 40 48.60 -19.46 -81.18
N TRP A 41 48.41 -19.87 -79.94
CA TRP A 41 49.29 -19.50 -78.85
C TRP A 41 50.60 -20.30 -78.88
N GLY A 42 51.73 -19.58 -78.74
CA GLY A 42 53.04 -20.19 -78.60
C GLY A 42 53.28 -20.77 -77.19
N PRO A 43 54.34 -21.58 -77.00
CA PRO A 43 54.63 -22.24 -75.72
C PRO A 43 54.75 -21.29 -74.52
N VAL A 44 55.27 -20.09 -74.76
CA VAL A 44 55.46 -19.06 -73.72
C VAL A 44 54.13 -18.48 -73.24
N GLN A 45 53.18 -18.27 -74.15
CA GLN A 45 51.84 -17.74 -73.81
C GLN A 45 51.01 -18.75 -73.02
N TRP A 46 51.10 -20.04 -73.38
CA TRP A 46 50.47 -21.12 -72.62
C TRP A 46 50.98 -21.21 -71.19
N LYS A 47 52.30 -21.06 -71.00
CA LYS A 47 52.90 -21.10 -69.66
C LYS A 47 52.45 -19.93 -68.78
N GLN A 48 52.44 -18.72 -69.32
CA GLN A 48 51.97 -17.52 -68.58
C GLN A 48 50.49 -17.62 -68.18
N PHE A 49 49.63 -18.17 -69.04
CA PHE A 49 48.22 -18.37 -68.71
C PHE A 49 48.00 -19.48 -67.68
N ALA A 50 48.76 -20.58 -67.74
CA ALA A 50 48.70 -21.62 -66.72
C ALA A 50 49.14 -21.08 -65.34
N GLU A 51 50.21 -20.28 -65.30
CA GLU A 51 50.67 -19.61 -64.07
C GLU A 51 49.64 -18.59 -63.54
N ALA A 52 48.98 -17.83 -64.43
CA ALA A 52 47.90 -16.91 -64.04
C ALA A 52 46.66 -17.63 -63.50
N GLN A 53 46.26 -18.73 -64.14
CA GLN A 53 45.16 -19.60 -63.67
C GLN A 53 45.48 -20.26 -62.33
N GLU A 54 46.73 -20.71 -62.12
CA GLU A 54 47.15 -21.28 -60.85
C GLU A 54 47.16 -20.24 -59.73
N ALA A 55 47.61 -19.01 -60.01
CA ALA A 55 47.55 -17.90 -59.06
C ALA A 55 46.11 -17.50 -58.72
N GLU A 56 45.22 -17.47 -59.72
CA GLU A 56 43.80 -17.16 -59.53
C GLU A 56 43.09 -18.27 -58.73
N ALA A 57 43.34 -19.54 -59.04
CA ALA A 57 42.81 -20.68 -58.29
C ALA A 57 43.31 -20.68 -56.84
N LYS A 58 44.58 -20.31 -56.60
CA LYS A 58 45.13 -20.20 -55.24
C LYS A 58 44.49 -19.06 -54.45
N ASN A 59 44.25 -17.91 -55.08
CA ASN A 59 43.55 -16.78 -54.47
C ASN A 59 42.08 -17.12 -54.16
N ALA A 60 41.36 -17.70 -55.13
CA ALA A 60 39.98 -18.14 -54.96
C ALA A 60 39.84 -19.17 -53.83
N LYS A 61 40.78 -20.12 -53.72
CA LYS A 61 40.83 -21.07 -52.61
C LYS A 61 41.03 -20.38 -51.26
N GLY A 62 41.90 -19.37 -51.18
CA GLY A 62 42.09 -18.55 -49.98
C GLY A 62 40.81 -17.84 -49.55
N GLN A 63 40.14 -17.17 -50.50
CA GLN A 63 38.86 -16.50 -50.24
C GLN A 63 37.77 -17.48 -49.80
N LEU A 64 37.71 -18.68 -50.39
CA LEU A 64 36.74 -19.70 -50.01
C LEU A 64 36.99 -20.22 -48.58
N THR A 65 38.25 -20.40 -48.19
CA THR A 65 38.59 -20.77 -46.80
C THR A 65 38.23 -19.67 -45.80
N GLU A 66 38.47 -18.39 -46.14
CA GLU A 66 38.08 -17.27 -45.28
C GLU A 66 36.57 -17.13 -45.16
N ALA A 67 35.84 -17.24 -46.28
CA ALA A 67 34.39 -17.20 -46.29
C ALA A 67 33.79 -18.34 -45.45
N THR A 68 34.33 -19.55 -45.60
CA THR A 68 33.91 -20.71 -44.79
C THR A 68 34.19 -20.47 -43.31
N GLY A 69 35.36 -19.93 -42.96
CA GLY A 69 35.71 -19.60 -41.58
C GLY A 69 34.86 -18.48 -40.97
N LYS A 70 34.40 -17.52 -41.77
CA LYS A 70 33.45 -16.48 -41.32
C LYS A 70 32.05 -17.07 -41.11
N LEU A 71 31.63 -17.96 -42.00
CA LEU A 71 30.31 -18.58 -41.95
C LEU A 71 30.17 -19.47 -40.71
N THR A 72 31.18 -20.29 -40.40
CA THR A 72 31.17 -21.11 -39.18
C THR A 72 31.17 -20.27 -37.90
N LYS A 73 31.92 -19.16 -37.86
CA LYS A 73 31.87 -18.21 -36.74
C LYS A 73 30.49 -17.61 -36.57
N TYR A 74 29.88 -17.15 -37.65
CA TYR A 74 28.54 -16.57 -37.61
C TYR A 74 27.49 -17.59 -37.15
N GLU A 75 27.59 -18.84 -37.61
CA GLU A 75 26.73 -19.92 -37.13
C GLU A 75 26.94 -20.21 -35.64
N SER A 76 28.19 -20.22 -35.15
CA SER A 76 28.45 -20.37 -33.71
C SER A 76 27.91 -19.20 -32.89
N GLU A 77 28.11 -17.96 -33.33
CA GLU A 77 27.62 -16.77 -32.63
C GLU A 77 26.09 -16.72 -32.62
N LYS A 78 25.45 -17.09 -33.74
CA LYS A 78 23.99 -17.20 -33.84
C LYS A 78 23.44 -18.25 -32.89
N THR A 79 24.02 -19.44 -32.87
CA THR A 79 23.55 -20.52 -31.99
C THR A 79 23.78 -20.21 -30.50
N GLU A 80 24.86 -19.51 -30.15
CA GLU A 80 25.06 -19.02 -28.78
C GLU A 80 24.05 -17.94 -28.40
N ALA A 81 23.77 -16.99 -29.29
CA ALA A 81 22.77 -15.94 -29.07
C ALA A 81 21.36 -16.52 -28.89
N GLU A 82 20.97 -17.51 -29.70
CA GLU A 82 19.69 -18.21 -29.57
C GLU A 82 19.57 -18.95 -28.23
N LYS A 83 20.62 -19.68 -27.82
CA LYS A 83 20.65 -20.35 -26.52
C LYS A 83 20.54 -19.36 -25.36
N LYS A 84 21.20 -18.22 -25.47
CA LYS A 84 21.13 -17.17 -24.45
C LYS A 84 19.72 -16.58 -24.38
N ALA A 85 19.12 -16.25 -25.52
CA ALA A 85 17.77 -15.72 -25.58
C ALA A 85 16.73 -16.71 -25.00
N GLN A 86 16.88 -18.00 -25.27
CA GLN A 86 16.01 -19.03 -24.68
C GLN A 86 16.13 -19.09 -23.15
N LYS A 87 17.37 -19.05 -22.62
CA LYS A 87 17.57 -19.04 -21.15
C LYS A 87 17.02 -17.78 -20.51
N ASP A 88 17.25 -16.61 -21.12
CA ASP A 88 16.76 -15.34 -20.61
C ASP A 88 15.22 -15.30 -20.61
N GLU A 89 14.56 -15.87 -21.63
CA GLU A 89 13.11 -15.99 -21.70
C GLU A 89 12.56 -16.98 -20.67
N GLU A 90 13.18 -18.14 -20.49
CA GLU A 90 12.81 -19.12 -19.47
C GLU A 90 12.92 -18.52 -18.05
N GLU A 91 13.99 -17.77 -17.76
CA GLU A 91 14.17 -17.10 -16.48
C GLU A 91 13.12 -16.00 -16.26
N ARG A 92 12.75 -15.26 -17.32
CA ARG A 92 11.67 -14.26 -17.26
C ARG A 92 10.32 -14.88 -16.92
N GLN A 93 9.97 -15.97 -17.61
CA GLN A 93 8.71 -16.69 -17.36
C GLN A 93 8.67 -17.28 -15.95
N ARG A 94 9.78 -17.84 -15.48
CA ARG A 94 9.89 -18.36 -14.12
C ARG A 94 9.66 -17.25 -13.08
N LYS A 95 10.31 -16.11 -13.22
CA LYS A 95 10.12 -14.95 -12.31
C LYS A 95 8.67 -14.47 -12.33
N GLN A 96 8.05 -14.37 -13.49
CA GLN A 96 6.64 -13.99 -13.60
C GLN A 96 5.73 -14.98 -12.86
N GLY A 97 5.96 -16.29 -13.02
CA GLY A 97 5.22 -17.33 -12.28
C GLY A 97 5.41 -17.24 -10.77
N GLU A 98 6.64 -16.97 -10.28
CA GLU A 98 6.92 -16.76 -8.85
C GLU A 98 6.14 -15.53 -8.29
N PHE A 99 6.08 -14.43 -9.05
CA PHE A 99 5.31 -13.25 -8.65
C PHE A 99 3.80 -13.51 -8.61
N GLU A 100 3.27 -14.23 -9.60
CA GLU A 100 1.85 -14.60 -9.63
C GLU A 100 1.47 -15.49 -8.44
N GLN A 101 2.29 -16.50 -8.11
CA GLN A 101 2.09 -17.34 -6.93
C GLN A 101 2.12 -16.53 -5.63
N LEU A 102 3.04 -15.57 -5.51
CA LEU A 102 3.14 -14.70 -4.34
C LEU A 102 1.91 -13.79 -4.22
N ALA A 103 1.45 -13.21 -5.33
CA ALA A 103 0.26 -12.37 -5.37
C ALA A 103 -0.99 -13.15 -4.95
N ASN A 104 -1.19 -14.34 -5.52
CA ASN A 104 -2.30 -15.23 -5.18
C ASN A 104 -2.28 -15.63 -3.70
N THR A 105 -1.10 -15.93 -3.15
CA THR A 105 -0.93 -16.26 -1.73
C THR A 105 -1.29 -15.09 -0.83
N LYS A 106 -0.87 -13.87 -1.17
CA LYS A 106 -1.21 -12.66 -0.41
C LYS A 106 -2.70 -12.35 -0.49
N GLU A 107 -3.31 -12.46 -1.66
CA GLU A 107 -4.74 -12.22 -1.84
C GLU A 107 -5.58 -13.22 -1.04
N ALA A 108 -5.21 -14.51 -1.07
CA ALA A 108 -5.85 -15.53 -0.25
C ALA A 108 -5.75 -15.20 1.25
N ARG A 109 -4.55 -14.78 1.71
CA ARG A 109 -4.34 -14.42 3.11
C ARG A 109 -5.13 -13.19 3.54
N ILE A 110 -5.26 -12.19 2.66
CA ILE A 110 -6.09 -10.99 2.91
C ILE A 110 -7.55 -11.39 3.04
N LYS A 111 -8.08 -12.17 2.08
CA LYS A 111 -9.47 -12.66 2.11
C LYS A 111 -9.78 -13.48 3.36
N GLU A 112 -8.81 -14.21 3.89
CA GLU A 112 -8.95 -14.98 5.14
C GLU A 112 -8.92 -14.07 6.39
N LEU A 113 -8.01 -13.10 6.45
CA LEU A 113 -7.79 -12.28 7.63
C LEU A 113 -8.81 -11.15 7.80
N GLU A 114 -9.33 -10.59 6.71
CA GLU A 114 -10.30 -9.50 6.75
C GLU A 114 -11.58 -9.82 7.56
N PRO A 115 -12.26 -10.96 7.36
CA PRO A 115 -13.42 -11.30 8.18
C PRO A 115 -13.04 -11.59 9.64
N GLN A 116 -11.84 -12.14 9.90
CA GLN A 116 -11.37 -12.36 11.28
C GLN A 116 -11.14 -11.03 12.01
N LEU A 117 -10.54 -10.04 11.33
CA LEU A 117 -10.35 -8.72 11.88
C LEU A 117 -11.70 -8.03 12.16
N GLN A 118 -12.66 -8.15 11.25
CA GLN A 118 -14.01 -7.63 11.46
C GLN A 118 -14.69 -8.29 12.67
N ALA A 119 -14.61 -9.62 12.79
CA ALA A 119 -15.16 -10.36 13.93
C ALA A 119 -14.53 -9.92 15.26
N VAL A 120 -13.20 -9.89 15.35
CA VAL A 120 -12.48 -9.46 16.57
C VAL A 120 -12.77 -8.00 16.90
N THR A 121 -12.94 -7.14 15.89
CA THR A 121 -13.29 -5.73 16.13
C THR A 121 -14.71 -5.60 16.67
N ALA A 122 -15.66 -6.35 16.10
CA ALA A 122 -17.05 -6.38 16.59
C ALA A 122 -17.13 -6.90 18.03
N GLU A 123 -16.45 -8.00 18.34
CA GLU A 123 -16.36 -8.54 19.70
C GLU A 123 -15.75 -7.51 20.66
N ARG A 124 -14.65 -6.86 20.26
CA ARG A 124 -14.00 -5.81 21.06
C ARG A 124 -14.95 -4.65 21.35
N ASP A 125 -15.73 -4.21 20.37
CA ASP A 125 -16.67 -3.10 20.53
C ASP A 125 -17.87 -3.49 21.42
N GLU A 126 -18.36 -4.73 21.31
CA GLU A 126 -19.39 -5.28 22.20
C GLU A 126 -18.90 -5.29 23.67
N TYR A 127 -17.72 -5.87 23.92
CA TYR A 127 -17.13 -5.89 25.26
C TYR A 127 -16.83 -4.49 25.80
N ALA A 128 -16.35 -3.57 24.95
CA ALA A 128 -16.14 -2.19 25.34
C ALA A 128 -17.46 -1.50 25.76
N GLY A 129 -18.56 -1.77 25.05
CA GLY A 129 -19.90 -1.29 25.38
C GLY A 129 -20.39 -1.83 26.73
N ILE A 130 -20.24 -3.14 26.97
CA ILE A 130 -20.60 -3.78 28.24
C ILE A 130 -19.82 -3.15 29.40
N LEU A 131 -18.50 -2.98 29.26
CA LEU A 131 -17.64 -2.39 30.29
C LEU A 131 -17.98 -0.92 30.54
N MET A 132 -18.30 -0.14 29.50
CA MET A 132 -18.77 1.24 29.66
C MET A 132 -20.09 1.30 30.42
N ALA A 133 -21.04 0.42 30.11
CA ALA A 133 -22.32 0.36 30.82
C ALA A 133 -22.15 -0.02 32.29
N GLN A 134 -21.28 -1.00 32.59
CA GLN A 134 -20.93 -1.37 33.97
C GLN A 134 -20.30 -0.20 34.73
N LEU A 135 -19.34 0.48 34.10
CA LEU A 135 -18.66 1.63 34.69
C LEU A 135 -19.63 2.80 34.96
N GLU A 136 -20.58 3.04 34.06
CA GLU A 136 -21.65 4.04 34.27
C GLU A 136 -22.59 3.67 35.41
N ALA A 137 -22.96 2.38 35.51
CA ALA A 137 -23.78 1.89 36.61
C ALA A 137 -23.07 2.09 37.95
N GLU A 138 -21.79 1.77 38.05
CA GLU A 138 -21.00 2.01 39.26
C GLU A 138 -20.91 3.50 39.62
N ILE A 139 -20.59 4.37 38.65
CA ILE A 139 -20.45 5.82 38.88
C ILE A 139 -21.80 6.43 39.26
N LYS A 140 -22.92 5.91 38.76
CA LYS A 140 -24.27 6.39 39.09
C LYS A 140 -24.55 6.33 40.59
N ASP A 141 -23.93 5.44 41.34
CA ASP A 141 -24.13 5.31 42.79
C ASP A 141 -23.11 6.13 43.60
N TRP A 142 -22.17 6.82 42.96
CA TRP A 142 -21.14 7.59 43.65
C TRP A 142 -21.65 8.94 44.22
N PRO A 143 -20.99 9.50 45.24
CA PRO A 143 -21.25 10.85 45.73
C PRO A 143 -21.16 11.93 44.63
N ALA A 144 -21.94 13.00 44.77
CA ALA A 144 -22.02 14.06 43.76
C ALA A 144 -20.67 14.75 43.50
N GLU A 145 -19.83 14.87 44.54
CA GLU A 145 -18.49 15.42 44.48
C GLU A 145 -17.57 14.59 43.58
N ALA A 146 -17.69 13.26 43.63
CA ALA A 146 -16.91 12.36 42.79
C ALA A 146 -17.42 12.36 41.34
N LYS A 147 -18.75 12.33 41.14
CA LYS A 147 -19.39 12.38 39.81
C LYS A 147 -19.03 13.62 39.00
N LYS A 148 -18.87 14.78 39.64
CA LYS A 148 -18.49 16.04 38.96
C LYS A 148 -17.11 15.97 38.28
N THR A 149 -16.28 15.04 38.69
CA THR A 149 -14.93 14.86 38.14
C THR A 149 -14.84 13.74 37.11
N ASP A 150 -15.96 13.11 36.76
CA ASP A 150 -16.02 12.10 35.70
C ASP A 150 -15.58 12.72 34.37
N PRO A 151 -14.53 12.21 33.72
CA PRO A 151 -14.10 12.68 32.41
C PRO A 151 -15.14 12.43 31.31
N GLY A 152 -16.17 11.62 31.58
CA GLY A 152 -17.29 11.39 30.68
C GLY A 152 -17.01 10.30 29.64
N LYS A 153 -18.01 10.04 28.79
CA LYS A 153 -18.00 8.91 27.83
C LYS A 153 -17.06 9.10 26.63
N GLU A 154 -16.69 10.35 26.36
CA GLU A 154 -15.84 10.74 25.23
C GLU A 154 -14.37 10.34 25.42
N VAL A 155 -13.97 10.00 26.65
CA VAL A 155 -12.61 9.57 26.97
C VAL A 155 -12.47 8.06 26.78
N PRO A 156 -11.36 7.56 26.19
CA PRO A 156 -11.16 6.14 25.96
C PRO A 156 -11.40 5.29 27.21
N LEU A 157 -12.11 4.15 27.06
CA LEU A 157 -12.50 3.26 28.17
C LEU A 157 -11.34 2.96 29.14
N LYS A 158 -10.14 2.66 28.62
CA LYS A 158 -8.94 2.40 29.44
C LYS A 158 -8.59 3.57 30.37
N GLN A 159 -8.68 4.80 29.87
CA GLN A 159 -8.37 6.00 30.66
C GLN A 159 -9.48 6.27 31.68
N ARG A 160 -10.75 6.05 31.32
CA ARG A 160 -11.87 6.19 32.24
C ARG A 160 -11.85 5.14 33.36
N VAL A 161 -11.44 3.91 33.08
CA VAL A 161 -11.20 2.87 34.09
C VAL A 161 -10.06 3.26 35.04
N ALA A 162 -8.94 3.76 34.52
CA ALA A 162 -7.84 4.25 35.36
C ALA A 162 -8.27 5.42 36.26
N TRP A 163 -9.06 6.35 35.72
CA TRP A 163 -9.68 7.41 36.51
C TRP A 163 -10.57 6.84 37.63
N LYS A 164 -11.43 5.86 37.31
CA LYS A 164 -12.31 5.19 38.28
C LYS A 164 -11.49 4.64 39.45
N ASP A 165 -10.43 3.89 39.14
CA ASP A 165 -9.60 3.25 40.16
C ASP A 165 -8.89 4.28 41.06
N ASN A 166 -8.50 5.44 40.52
CA ASN A 166 -7.95 6.54 41.30
C ASN A 166 -9.00 7.24 42.19
N MET A 167 -10.28 7.23 41.78
CA MET A 167 -11.37 7.88 42.51
C MET A 167 -11.99 7.02 43.61
N LYS A 168 -11.89 5.68 43.52
CA LYS A 168 -12.37 4.73 44.55
C LYS A 168 -12.00 5.14 45.99
N PRO A 169 -10.73 5.42 46.35
CA PRO A 169 -10.38 5.78 47.73
C PRO A 169 -11.01 7.11 48.20
N LEU A 170 -11.27 8.05 47.28
CA LEU A 170 -11.97 9.29 47.60
C LEU A 170 -13.46 9.02 47.83
N VAL A 171 -14.08 8.19 46.99
CA VAL A 171 -15.47 7.77 47.11
C VAL A 171 -15.69 7.05 48.44
N GLU A 172 -14.82 6.10 48.81
CA GLU A 172 -14.87 5.40 50.10
C GLU A 172 -14.82 6.37 51.28
N LYS A 173 -13.92 7.37 51.25
CA LYS A 173 -13.84 8.42 52.29
C LYS A 173 -15.10 9.28 52.36
N LEU A 174 -15.70 9.62 51.22
CA LEU A 174 -16.91 10.44 51.15
C LEU A 174 -18.15 9.66 51.62
N VAL A 175 -18.23 8.37 51.33
CA VAL A 175 -19.31 7.49 51.81
C VAL A 175 -19.17 7.19 53.31
N ALA A 176 -17.93 7.05 53.81
CA ALA A 176 -17.66 6.83 55.23
C ALA A 176 -17.74 8.11 56.08
N ALA A 177 -17.75 9.30 55.47
CA ALA A 177 -17.85 10.55 56.19
C ALA A 177 -19.26 10.68 56.83
N PRO A 178 -19.38 10.91 58.14
CA PRO A 178 -20.68 11.10 58.78
C PRO A 178 -21.37 12.31 58.14
N ALA A 179 -22.63 12.14 57.76
CA ALA A 179 -23.48 13.22 57.27
C ALA A 179 -23.33 14.41 58.25
N ARG A 180 -22.83 15.54 57.75
CA ARG A 180 -22.61 16.73 58.58
C ARG A 180 -23.89 17.02 59.37
N GLN A 181 -23.79 16.90 60.69
CA GLN A 181 -24.82 17.23 61.67
C GLN A 181 -25.11 18.74 61.61
N GLY A 182 -25.87 19.15 60.61
CA GLY A 182 -26.22 20.53 60.32
C GLY A 182 -27.67 20.82 60.68
N ASN A 183 -28.03 20.66 61.95
CA ASN A 183 -29.23 21.30 62.51
C ASN A 183 -28.92 21.70 63.96
N ARG A 184 -28.05 22.71 64.13
CA ARG A 184 -28.03 23.44 65.39
C ARG A 184 -29.28 24.33 65.41
N PRO A 185 -30.11 24.29 66.47
CA PRO A 185 -31.20 25.22 66.63
C PRO A 185 -30.68 26.65 66.53
N ASN A 186 -31.33 27.45 65.69
CA ASN A 186 -31.12 28.89 65.63
C ASN A 186 -31.15 29.46 67.06
N PRO A 187 -30.17 30.25 67.53
CA PRO A 187 -30.30 30.93 68.82
C PRO A 187 -31.56 31.80 68.77
N THR A 188 -32.46 31.61 69.75
CA THR A 188 -33.64 32.44 69.91
C THR A 188 -33.22 33.91 70.03
N PRO A 189 -33.87 34.85 69.32
CA PRO A 189 -33.58 36.27 69.50
C PRO A 189 -33.98 36.65 70.93
N THR A 190 -32.98 36.90 71.77
CA THR A 190 -33.20 37.45 73.10
C THR A 190 -33.34 38.95 72.93
N GLY A 191 -34.55 39.40 72.69
CA GLY A 191 -34.85 40.80 72.46
C GLY A 191 -36.35 41.02 72.55
N SER A 192 -36.84 41.22 73.76
CA SER A 192 -38.18 41.76 74.02
C SER A 192 -38.30 43.08 73.27
N ALA A 193 -39.06 43.11 72.17
CA ALA A 193 -39.54 44.36 71.61
C ALA A 193 -40.43 45.03 72.68
N PRO A 194 -40.16 46.28 73.09
CA PRO A 194 -41.00 46.98 74.04
C PRO A 194 -42.40 47.16 73.44
N ASN A 195 -43.39 46.57 74.11
CA ASN A 195 -44.80 46.71 73.76
C ASN A 195 -45.18 48.20 73.81
N LEU A 196 -45.43 48.81 72.64
CA LEU A 196 -45.81 50.22 72.53
C LEU A 196 -47.09 50.54 73.35
N ASP A 197 -47.94 49.54 73.57
CA ASP A 197 -49.20 49.68 74.30
C ASP A 197 -49.02 49.88 75.81
N ASP A 198 -47.99 49.30 76.44
CA ASP A 198 -47.74 49.48 77.88
C ASP A 198 -47.25 50.89 78.22
N ASN A 199 -46.49 51.54 77.33
CA ASN A 199 -46.06 52.92 77.51
C ASN A 199 -47.22 53.91 77.33
N ARG A 200 -48.18 53.60 76.45
CA ARG A 200 -49.38 54.43 76.24
C ARG A 200 -50.31 54.38 77.44
N ALA A 201 -50.50 53.20 78.04
CA ALA A 201 -51.30 53.04 79.25
C ALA A 201 -50.71 53.81 80.45
N LYS A 202 -49.38 53.78 80.62
CA LYS A 202 -48.70 54.53 81.70
C LYS A 202 -48.74 56.05 81.51
N GLN A 203 -48.71 56.55 80.27
CA GLN A 203 -48.90 57.98 80.02
C GLN A 203 -50.32 58.47 80.32
N ALA A 204 -51.35 57.67 80.03
CA ALA A 204 -52.74 58.01 80.34
C ALA A 204 -52.98 58.10 81.86
N GLN A 205 -52.40 57.19 82.64
CA GLN A 205 -52.48 57.23 84.11
C GLN A 205 -51.69 58.39 84.73
N ARG A 206 -50.58 58.83 84.12
CA ARG A 206 -49.85 60.02 84.58
C ARG A 206 -50.61 61.32 84.37
N MET A 207 -51.47 61.39 83.36
CA MET A 207 -52.27 62.59 83.06
C MET A 207 -53.59 62.66 83.85
N SER A 208 -53.99 61.59 84.56
CA SER A 208 -55.22 61.56 85.35
C SER A 208 -55.04 61.87 86.84
N ILE A 209 -53.80 62.11 87.30
CA ILE A 209 -53.49 62.40 88.72
C ILE A 209 -53.36 63.93 88.98
N PHE A 210 -53.48 64.78 87.96
CA PHE A 210 -53.44 66.24 88.08
C PHE A 210 -54.70 66.95 87.53
N ARG A 211 -55.89 66.39 87.80
CA ARG A 211 -57.16 67.13 87.70
C ARG A 211 -57.95 66.99 88.99
#